data_AF-A0A6L2L660-F1
#
_entry.id   AF-A0A6L2L660-F1
#
_cell.length_a   1.000
_cell.length_b   1.000
_cell.length_c   1.000
_cell.angle_alpha   90.00
_cell.angle_beta   90.00
_cell.angle_gamma   90.00
#
_symmetry.space_group_name_H-M   'P 1'
#
loop_
_entity.id
_entity.type
_entity.pdbx_description
1 polymer ?
#
loop_
_entity_poly.entity_id
_entity_poly.type
_entity_poly.pdbx_seq_one_letter_code
_entity_poly.pdbx_strand_id
1 'polypeptide(L)'
;MDRLISLEPSSVVAIRMEQGQKCYGQVTLRNVMYTMPVAFRLQPMNKARYTIRPQSGIIFPLTTLVVEITCEFPQNFSLPGSFPYCEDSFLLHSVVVPGAAVKNPSSTHDSVPIDWFTTRKKQVFVDSGIRVMFVGSMVITRLVKNGSMDEIRDVLEKSDPSWKAVDSLDTEGQTLLHLAISKSRPDLVQVLLEFEPHVEARSRSGT
;
A
#
# COMPACT_ATOMS: atom_id res chain seq x y z
N MET A 1 14.17 21.92 2.30
CA MET A 1 14.17 20.50 1.86
C MET A 1 13.63 19.74 3.05
N ASP A 2 12.33 19.47 3.07
CA ASP A 2 11.63 19.10 4.32
C ASP A 2 11.38 17.60 4.46
N ARG A 3 11.90 16.79 3.51
CA ARG A 3 11.77 15.34 3.50
C ARG A 3 13.09 14.69 3.10
N LEU A 4 13.57 13.76 3.93
CA LEU A 4 14.79 12.99 3.66
C LEU A 4 14.51 11.73 2.84
N ILE A 5 13.27 11.24 2.89
CA ILE A 5 12.82 10.02 2.25
C ILE A 5 11.60 10.35 1.40
N SER A 6 11.61 9.88 0.16
CA SER A 6 10.47 9.91 -0.74
C SER A 6 9.80 8.54 -0.77
N LEU A 7 8.48 8.52 -0.91
CA LEU A 7 7.69 7.30 -1.09
C LEU A 7 7.44 7.10 -2.58
N GLU A 8 7.83 5.94 -3.11
CA GLU A 8 7.59 5.57 -4.50
C GLU A 8 6.63 4.36 -4.56
N PRO A 9 5.61 4.36 -5.45
CA PRO A 9 5.27 5.39 -6.45
C PRO A 9 4.35 6.52 -5.93
N SER A 10 3.81 6.42 -4.72
CA SER A 10 2.91 7.43 -4.14
C SER A 10 2.93 7.33 -2.61
N SER A 11 2.42 8.35 -1.91
CA SER A 11 2.27 8.33 -0.45
C SER A 11 1.11 7.45 0.05
N VAL A 12 0.58 6.60 -0.82
CA VAL A 12 -0.55 5.69 -0.54
C VAL A 12 -0.02 4.26 -0.61
N VAL A 13 -0.21 3.51 0.47
CA VAL A 13 0.14 2.09 0.55
C VAL A 13 -1.07 1.28 0.12
N ALA A 14 -0.95 0.59 -1.01
CA ALA A 14 -1.94 -0.36 -1.48
C ALA A 14 -1.80 -1.69 -0.71
N ILE A 15 -2.82 -2.05 0.07
CA ILE A 15 -2.88 -3.30 0.83
C ILE A 15 -3.86 -4.24 0.14
N ARG A 16 -3.36 -5.36 -0.38
CA ARG A 16 -4.18 -6.40 -1.01
C ARG A 16 -4.96 -7.16 0.04
N MET A 17 -6.28 -7.19 -0.14
CA MET A 17 -7.22 -7.98 0.65
C MET A 17 -7.75 -9.13 -0.19
N GLU A 18 -7.55 -10.35 0.30
CA GLU A 18 -8.10 -11.57 -0.29
C GLU A 18 -8.86 -12.38 0.76
N GLN A 19 -9.86 -13.15 0.29
CA GLN A 19 -10.73 -13.92 1.17
C GLN A 19 -9.94 -15.01 1.91
N GLY A 20 -9.89 -14.91 3.25
CA GLY A 20 -9.27 -15.93 4.11
C GLY A 20 -7.74 -15.89 4.22
N GLN A 21 -7.07 -14.89 3.62
CA GLN A 21 -5.62 -14.68 3.75
C GLN A 21 -5.27 -13.43 4.54
N LYS A 22 -4.02 -13.38 5.04
CA LYS A 22 -3.46 -12.17 5.64
C LYS A 22 -3.33 -11.09 4.59
N CYS A 23 -3.79 -9.88 4.90
CA CYS A 23 -3.68 -8.74 3.99
C CYS A 23 -2.22 -8.28 3.95
N TYR A 24 -1.67 -8.04 2.75
CA TYR A 24 -0.29 -7.62 2.59
C TYR A 24 -0.19 -6.43 1.64
N GLY A 25 0.71 -5.52 1.93
CA GLY A 25 1.06 -4.37 1.10
C GLY A 25 2.56 -4.13 1.17
N GLN A 26 3.10 -3.49 0.14
CA GLN A 26 4.50 -3.11 0.08
C GLN A 26 4.60 -1.62 -0.25
N VAL A 27 5.58 -0.95 0.34
CA VAL A 27 5.89 0.45 0.05
C VAL A 27 7.38 0.62 -0.13
N THR A 28 7.77 1.38 -1.16
CA THR A 28 9.18 1.64 -1.44
C THR A 28 9.58 2.99 -0.86
N LEU A 29 10.55 2.96 0.04
CA LEU A 29 11.18 4.13 0.63
C LEU A 29 12.45 4.47 -0.11
N ARG A 30 12.57 5.68 -0.65
CA ARG A 30 13.76 6.15 -1.37
C ARG A 30 14.47 7.25 -0.61
N ASN A 31 15.78 7.10 -0.40
CA ASN A 31 16.58 8.18 0.15
C ASN A 31 16.85 9.26 -0.91
N VAL A 32 16.42 10.49 -0.63
CA VAL A 32 16.58 11.64 -1.53
C VAL A 32 17.94 12.32 -1.34
N MET A 33 18.66 11.99 -0.28
CA MET A 33 19.98 12.54 0.01
C MET A 33 21.04 11.91 -0.90
N TYR A 34 21.85 12.76 -1.54
CA TYR A 34 22.91 12.34 -2.47
C TYR A 34 24.19 11.85 -1.76
N THR A 35 24.46 12.36 -0.56
CA THR A 35 25.77 12.20 0.10
C THR A 35 25.68 11.55 1.48
N MET A 36 24.47 11.39 2.04
CA MET A 36 24.27 10.97 3.42
C MET A 36 23.28 9.80 3.51
N PRO A 37 23.61 8.71 4.23
CA PRO A 37 22.64 7.68 4.55
C PRO A 37 21.62 8.21 5.56
N VAL A 38 20.38 7.72 5.45
CA VAL A 38 19.26 8.13 6.28
C VAL A 38 18.72 6.93 7.03
N ALA A 39 18.68 7.03 8.36
CA ALA A 39 17.97 6.08 9.20
C ALA A 39 16.48 6.41 9.19
N PHE A 40 15.65 5.40 9.07
CA PHE A 40 14.20 5.56 9.09
C PHE A 40 13.56 4.65 10.14
N ARG A 41 12.39 5.06 10.60
CA ARG A 41 11.53 4.28 11.47
C ARG A 41 10.08 4.52 11.08
N LEU A 42 9.40 3.46 10.67
CA LEU A 42 8.00 3.49 10.29
C LEU A 42 7.16 2.96 11.45
N GLN A 43 6.23 3.78 11.94
CA GLN A 43 5.35 3.43 13.04
C GLN A 43 3.88 3.47 12.59
N PRO A 44 3.11 2.38 12.77
CA PRO A 44 1.67 2.44 12.59
C PRO A 44 1.03 3.21 13.73
N MET A 45 0.07 4.08 13.41
CA MET A 45 -0.82 4.65 14.42
C MET A 45 -1.65 3.56 15.09
N ASN A 46 -2.07 2.54 14.33
CA ASN A 46 -2.80 1.38 14.84
C ASN A 46 -1.92 0.12 14.92
N LYS A 47 -1.12 0.03 15.98
CA LYS A 47 -0.17 -1.09 16.20
C LYS A 47 -0.82 -2.46 16.38
N ALA A 48 -2.11 -2.50 16.74
CA ALA A 48 -2.82 -3.76 16.93
C ALA A 48 -3.23 -4.41 15.59
N ARG A 49 -3.32 -3.62 14.51
CA ARG A 49 -3.78 -4.09 13.19
C ARG A 49 -2.65 -4.28 12.19
N TYR A 50 -1.59 -3.47 12.26
CA TYR A 50 -0.52 -3.50 11.27
C TYR A 50 0.80 -3.95 11.85
N THR A 51 1.40 -4.94 11.19
CA THR A 51 2.79 -5.35 11.40
C THR A 51 3.62 -4.86 10.23
N ILE A 52 4.75 -4.23 10.53
CA ILE A 52 5.65 -3.63 9.53
C ILE A 52 6.99 -4.35 9.58
N ARG A 53 7.53 -4.70 8.42
CA ARG A 53 8.83 -5.36 8.28
C ARG A 53 9.59 -4.77 7.08
N PRO A 54 10.75 -4.13 7.28
CA PRO A 54 11.36 -3.75 8.56
C PRO A 54 10.73 -2.49 9.19
N GLN A 55 10.60 -2.46 10.52
CA GLN A 55 10.09 -1.29 11.26
C GLN A 55 11.09 -0.11 11.29
N SER A 56 12.37 -0.42 11.18
CA SER A 56 13.46 0.55 11.11
C SER A 56 14.61 0.01 10.29
N GLY A 57 15.41 0.91 9.73
CA GLY A 57 16.59 0.55 8.96
C GLY A 57 17.38 1.78 8.53
N ILE A 58 18.43 1.55 7.76
CA ILE A 58 19.25 2.61 7.18
C ILE A 58 19.20 2.46 5.67
N ILE A 59 18.89 3.55 4.98
CA ILE A 59 18.84 3.63 3.52
C ILE A 59 20.05 4.43 3.06
N PHE A 60 20.85 3.84 2.18
CA PHE A 60 22.04 4.47 1.61
C PHE A 60 21.65 5.63 0.67
N PRO A 61 22.57 6.57 0.38
CA PRO A 61 22.30 7.68 -0.52
C PRO A 61 21.75 7.17 -1.86
N LEU A 62 20.66 7.78 -2.35
CA LEU A 62 19.98 7.46 -3.61
C LEU A 62 19.43 6.02 -3.74
N THR A 63 19.55 5.19 -2.70
CA THR A 63 19.00 3.83 -2.72
C THR A 63 17.53 3.78 -2.29
N THR A 64 16.87 2.69 -2.67
CA THR A 64 15.51 2.36 -2.27
C THR A 64 15.50 1.17 -1.31
N LEU A 65 14.48 1.10 -0.47
CA LEU A 65 14.21 -0.02 0.42
C LEU A 65 12.72 -0.32 0.40
N VAL A 66 12.37 -1.59 0.19
CA VAL A 66 10.99 -2.05 0.25
C VAL A 66 10.64 -2.40 1.69
N VAL A 67 9.51 -1.86 2.16
CA VAL A 67 8.93 -2.17 3.46
C VAL A 67 7.63 -2.92 3.25
N GLU A 68 7.53 -4.09 3.86
CA GLU A 68 6.35 -4.94 3.85
C GLU A 68 5.45 -4.58 5.03
N ILE A 69 4.18 -4.39 4.74
CA ILE A 69 3.14 -4.04 5.70
C ILE A 69 2.10 -5.16 5.63
N THR A 70 1.98 -5.91 6.71
CA THR A 70 0.95 -6.93 6.86
C THR A 70 -0.13 -6.43 7.80
N CYS A 71 -1.39 -6.61 7.41
CA CYS A 71 -2.53 -6.27 8.24
C CYS A 71 -3.23 -7.53 8.72
N GLU A 72 -3.42 -7.63 10.03
CA GLU A 72 -4.16 -8.72 10.66
C GLU A 72 -5.57 -8.23 11.00
N PHE A 73 -6.56 -8.83 10.36
CA PHE A 73 -7.97 -8.62 10.68
C PHE A 73 -8.50 -9.84 11.45
N PRO A 74 -9.22 -9.65 12.57
CA PRO A 74 -9.89 -10.76 13.24
C PRO A 74 -10.93 -11.38 12.31
N GLN A 75 -11.09 -12.69 12.41
CA GLN A 75 -11.74 -13.61 11.45
C GLN A 75 -13.20 -13.27 11.05
N ASN A 76 -13.83 -12.27 11.67
CA ASN A 76 -15.12 -11.71 11.25
C ASN A 76 -14.89 -10.59 10.21
N PHE A 77 -14.55 -10.99 8.99
CA PHE A 77 -14.35 -10.10 7.84
C PHE A 77 -15.63 -9.28 7.57
N SER A 78 -15.61 -8.02 7.98
CA SER A 78 -16.43 -6.97 7.36
C SER A 78 -15.48 -5.93 6.81
N LEU A 79 -15.72 -5.48 5.58
CA LEU A 79 -14.99 -4.34 5.01
C LEU A 79 -15.06 -3.20 6.04
N PRO A 80 -13.92 -2.56 6.41
CA PRO A 80 -13.96 -1.44 7.33
C PRO A 80 -14.90 -0.35 6.79
N GLY A 81 -15.63 0.32 7.68
CA GLY A 81 -16.65 1.31 7.30
C GLY A 81 -16.12 2.48 6.46
N SER A 82 -14.80 2.74 6.52
CA SER A 82 -14.07 3.62 5.61
C SER A 82 -13.30 2.75 4.60
N PHE A 83 -13.85 2.59 3.41
CA PHE A 83 -13.27 1.82 2.31
C PHE A 83 -13.59 2.60 1.01
N PRO A 84 -12.64 2.82 0.07
CA PRO A 84 -11.33 2.16 -0.07
C PRO A 84 -10.18 2.77 0.75
N TYR A 85 -10.31 4.02 1.17
CA TYR A 85 -9.32 4.69 2.00
C TYR A 85 -9.53 4.35 3.47
N CYS A 86 -8.45 3.95 4.12
CA CYS A 86 -8.44 3.79 5.57
C CYS A 86 -8.07 5.13 6.23
N GLU A 87 -8.73 5.44 7.34
CA GLU A 87 -8.34 6.53 8.25
C GLU A 87 -6.99 6.25 8.95
N ASP A 88 -6.47 5.02 8.84
CA ASP A 88 -5.17 4.66 9.38
C ASP A 88 -4.04 5.37 8.61
N SER A 89 -3.11 5.94 9.37
CA SER A 89 -1.89 6.56 8.86
C SER A 89 -0.64 5.96 9.48
N PHE A 90 0.47 6.05 8.75
CA PHE A 90 1.79 5.69 9.26
C PHE A 90 2.66 6.93 9.47
N LEU A 91 3.41 6.93 10.57
CA LEU A 91 4.40 7.96 10.87
C LEU A 91 5.79 7.48 10.46
N LEU A 92 6.40 8.16 9.50
CA LEU A 92 7.77 7.92 9.07
C LEU A 92 8.71 8.93 9.74
N HIS A 93 9.50 8.44 10.69
CA HIS A 93 10.58 9.22 11.28
C HIS A 93 11.85 8.97 10.48
N SER A 94 12.55 10.03 10.10
CA SER A 94 13.79 9.96 9.32
C SER A 94 14.86 10.87 9.89
N VAL A 95 16.10 10.39 9.90
CA VAL A 95 17.26 11.06 10.51
C VAL A 95 18.49 10.81 9.67
N VAL A 96 19.26 11.86 9.37
CA VAL A 96 20.57 11.71 8.72
C VAL A 96 21.58 11.05 9.66
N VAL A 97 22.29 10.03 9.17
CA VAL A 97 23.29 9.29 9.96
C VAL A 97 24.68 9.34 9.27
N PRO A 98 25.33 10.52 9.24
CA PRO A 98 26.70 10.62 8.74
C PRO A 98 27.62 9.70 9.56
N GLY A 99 28.23 8.71 8.91
CA GLY A 99 29.15 7.75 9.56
C GLY A 99 28.63 6.32 9.74
N ALA A 100 27.39 6.01 9.35
CA ALA A 100 26.93 4.62 9.25
C ALA A 100 27.51 3.92 8.00
N ALA A 101 28.84 3.75 7.97
CA ALA A 101 29.52 2.98 6.94
C ALA A 101 29.63 1.50 7.37
N VAL A 102 29.01 0.63 6.59
CA VAL A 102 29.37 -0.78 6.36
C VAL A 102 29.40 -1.70 7.60
N LYS A 103 28.31 -2.44 7.81
CA LYS A 103 28.37 -3.83 8.31
C LYS A 103 27.17 -4.60 7.78
N ASN A 104 27.42 -5.40 6.75
CA ASN A 104 26.66 -6.53 6.19
C ASN A 104 25.12 -6.39 6.07
N PRO A 105 24.55 -6.55 4.86
CA PRO A 105 23.12 -6.41 4.59
C PRO A 105 22.23 -7.49 5.22
N SER A 106 22.79 -8.49 5.92
CA SER A 106 22.03 -9.63 6.48
C SER A 106 21.66 -9.50 7.97
N SER A 107 22.18 -8.51 8.71
CA SER A 107 21.97 -8.45 10.17
C SER A 107 21.75 -7.04 10.75
N THR A 108 21.28 -6.08 9.96
CA THR A 108 21.15 -4.66 10.38
C THR A 108 19.76 -4.22 10.80
N HIS A 109 18.76 -5.10 10.76
CA HIS A 109 17.40 -4.77 11.21
C HIS A 109 17.28 -4.48 12.71
N ASP A 110 18.26 -4.91 13.51
CA ASP A 110 18.24 -4.85 14.98
C ASP A 110 19.17 -3.78 15.58
N SER A 111 19.88 -3.00 14.74
CA SER A 111 20.98 -2.12 15.16
C SER A 111 20.70 -0.63 15.01
N VAL A 112 19.43 -0.22 14.97
CA VAL A 112 19.05 1.21 14.96
C VAL A 112 18.60 1.61 16.37
N PRO A 113 19.47 2.25 17.19
CA PRO A 113 19.10 2.71 18.52
C PRO A 113 17.91 3.66 18.47
N ILE A 114 16.91 3.37 19.29
CA ILE A 114 15.72 4.20 19.48
C ILE A 114 16.09 5.66 19.79
N ASP A 115 17.22 5.88 20.46
CA ASP A 115 17.73 7.20 20.83
C ASP A 115 18.02 8.10 19.63
N TRP A 116 18.30 7.55 18.44
CA TRP A 116 18.52 8.36 17.23
C TRP A 116 17.28 9.13 16.78
N PHE A 117 16.09 8.67 17.17
CA PHE A 117 14.81 9.32 16.85
C PHE A 117 14.33 10.25 17.97
N THR A 118 15.14 10.50 19.01
CA THR A 118 14.80 11.44 20.07
C THR A 118 15.37 12.84 19.77
N THR A 119 14.55 13.87 19.99
CA THR A 119 14.79 15.28 19.61
C THR A 119 15.97 15.95 20.32
N ARG A 120 16.70 15.22 21.18
CA ARG A 120 17.73 15.79 22.07
C ARG A 120 19.06 16.05 21.36
N LYS A 121 19.34 15.44 20.19
CA LYS A 121 20.66 15.57 19.50
C LYS A 121 20.67 15.55 17.96
N LYS A 122 19.55 15.24 17.27
CA LYS A 122 19.54 15.14 15.79
C LYS A 122 18.26 15.77 15.22
N GLN A 123 18.34 16.40 14.04
CA GLN A 123 17.18 16.91 13.32
C GLN A 123 16.37 15.71 12.79
N VAL A 124 15.29 15.37 13.49
CA VAL A 124 14.37 14.30 13.11
C VAL A 124 13.28 14.90 12.23
N PHE A 125 13.12 14.34 11.04
CA PHE A 125 12.04 14.69 10.12
C PHE A 125 10.93 13.66 10.28
N VAL A 126 9.69 14.15 10.46
CA VAL A 126 8.51 13.31 10.60
C VAL A 126 7.62 13.55 9.38
N ASP A 127 7.39 12.52 8.58
CA ASP A 127 6.39 12.52 7.52
C ASP A 127 5.16 11.76 8.01
N SER A 128 4.01 12.43 8.04
CA SER A 128 2.70 11.88 8.40
C SER A 128 1.79 11.66 7.19
N GLY A 129 2.31 11.81 5.97
CA GLY A 129 1.52 11.75 4.73
C GLY A 129 1.23 10.35 4.19
N ILE A 130 1.58 9.29 4.92
CA ILE A 130 1.40 7.90 4.46
C ILE A 130 0.00 7.43 4.79
N ARG A 131 -0.82 7.27 3.75
CA ARG A 131 -2.21 6.78 3.85
C ARG A 131 -2.30 5.33 3.39
N VAL A 132 -3.31 4.63 3.88
CA VAL A 132 -3.58 3.24 3.50
C VAL A 132 -4.79 3.17 2.59
N MET A 133 -4.66 2.41 1.51
CA MET A 133 -5.74 2.09 0.60
C MET A 133 -5.86 0.58 0.48
N PHE A 134 -7.05 0.06 0.72
CA PHE A 134 -7.31 -1.34 0.51
C PHE A 134 -7.54 -1.57 -0.98
N VAL A 135 -6.88 -2.59 -1.52
CA VAL A 135 -7.02 -3.05 -2.90
C VAL A 135 -7.32 -4.55 -2.90
N GLY A 136 -7.78 -5.11 -4.03
CA GLY A 136 -8.07 -6.53 -4.17
C GLY A 136 -9.45 -6.81 -4.76
N SER A 137 -9.78 -8.09 -4.94
CA SER A 137 -10.99 -8.49 -5.65
C SER A 137 -12.27 -8.10 -4.90
N MET A 138 -12.34 -8.38 -3.60
CA MET A 138 -13.51 -8.05 -2.78
C MET A 138 -13.76 -6.54 -2.69
N VAL A 139 -12.68 -5.79 -2.59
CA VAL A 139 -12.61 -4.33 -2.60
C VAL A 139 -13.24 -3.79 -3.88
N ILE A 140 -12.66 -4.14 -5.04
CA ILE A 140 -13.03 -3.50 -6.31
C ILE A 140 -14.40 -3.98 -6.78
N THR A 141 -14.76 -5.25 -6.58
CA THR A 141 -16.10 -5.77 -6.88
C THR A 141 -17.16 -5.06 -6.04
N ARG A 142 -16.89 -4.73 -4.78
CA ARG A 142 -17.82 -3.96 -3.94
C ARG A 142 -17.93 -2.51 -4.41
N LEU A 143 -16.83 -1.87 -4.80
CA LEU A 143 -16.88 -0.53 -5.38
C LEU A 143 -17.70 -0.48 -6.67
N VAL A 144 -17.54 -1.47 -7.55
CA VAL A 144 -18.35 -1.59 -8.78
C VAL A 144 -19.83 -1.81 -8.44
N LYS A 145 -20.14 -2.61 -7.41
CA LYS A 145 -21.53 -2.82 -6.94
C LYS A 145 -22.15 -1.55 -6.35
N ASN A 146 -21.38 -0.73 -5.64
CA ASN A 146 -21.81 0.55 -5.05
C ASN A 146 -21.87 1.67 -6.09
N GLY A 147 -20.98 1.63 -7.06
CA GLY A 147 -20.97 2.54 -8.19
C GLY A 147 -20.15 3.82 -8.03
N SER A 148 -19.11 3.84 -7.20
CA SER A 148 -18.20 4.99 -7.06
C SER A 148 -17.12 4.98 -8.15
N MET A 149 -17.25 5.79 -9.20
CA MET A 149 -16.30 5.75 -10.34
C MET A 149 -14.90 6.23 -9.97
N ASP A 150 -14.79 7.30 -9.20
CA ASP A 150 -13.50 7.90 -8.83
C ASP A 150 -12.69 6.93 -7.97
N GLU A 151 -13.33 6.30 -6.98
CA GLU A 151 -12.73 5.28 -6.13
C GLU A 151 -12.27 4.04 -6.90
N ILE A 152 -13.03 3.62 -7.93
CA ILE A 152 -12.64 2.48 -8.79
C ILE A 152 -11.39 2.84 -9.60
N ARG A 153 -11.36 4.03 -10.19
CA ARG A 153 -10.20 4.50 -10.97
C ARG A 153 -8.97 4.60 -10.08
N ASP A 154 -9.11 5.16 -8.88
CA ASP A 154 -8.01 5.28 -7.92
C ASP A 154 -7.50 3.90 -7.48
N VAL A 155 -8.39 2.93 -7.21
CA VAL A 155 -7.97 1.54 -6.88
C VAL A 155 -7.20 0.92 -8.04
N LEU A 156 -7.69 1.06 -9.27
CA LEU A 156 -7.05 0.48 -10.46
C LEU A 156 -5.68 1.12 -10.72
N GLU A 157 -5.57 2.45 -10.65
CA GLU A 157 -4.33 3.18 -10.88
C GLU A 157 -3.28 2.91 -9.80
N LYS A 158 -3.70 2.77 -8.53
CA LYS A 158 -2.78 2.51 -7.41
C LYS A 158 -2.49 1.02 -7.19
N SER A 159 -3.25 0.12 -7.82
CA SER A 159 -2.99 -1.31 -7.75
C SER A 159 -1.75 -1.69 -8.56
N ASP A 160 -1.06 -2.74 -8.13
CA ASP A 160 0.09 -3.26 -8.88
C ASP A 160 -0.38 -3.84 -10.22
N PRO A 161 0.20 -3.44 -11.36
CA PRO A 161 -0.17 -3.94 -12.69
C PRO A 161 -0.06 -5.47 -12.79
N SER A 162 0.85 -6.10 -12.06
CA SER A 162 1.02 -7.56 -12.05
C SER A 162 -0.18 -8.31 -11.49
N TRP A 163 -1.02 -7.65 -10.67
CA TRP A 163 -2.17 -8.27 -10.04
C TRP A 163 -3.40 -8.31 -10.95
N LYS A 164 -3.38 -7.57 -12.07
CA LYS A 164 -4.52 -7.46 -13.00
C LYS A 164 -5.84 -7.24 -12.25
N ALA A 165 -5.89 -6.22 -11.40
CA ALA A 165 -7.03 -5.97 -10.52
C ALA A 165 -8.36 -5.85 -11.28
N VAL A 166 -8.32 -5.42 -12.54
CA VAL A 166 -9.48 -5.31 -13.45
C VAL A 166 -10.13 -6.67 -13.78
N ASP A 167 -9.36 -7.76 -13.75
CA ASP A 167 -9.82 -9.13 -14.02
C ASP A 167 -10.34 -9.83 -12.75
N SER A 168 -10.50 -9.07 -11.66
CA SER A 168 -11.00 -9.59 -10.40
C SER A 168 -12.40 -10.18 -10.55
N LEU A 169 -12.59 -11.32 -9.89
CA LEU A 169 -13.86 -12.00 -9.79
C LEU A 169 -14.54 -11.66 -8.46
N ASP A 170 -15.87 -11.59 -8.48
CA ASP A 170 -16.66 -11.49 -7.27
C ASP A 170 -16.90 -12.86 -6.62
N THR A 171 -17.63 -12.88 -5.50
CA THR A 171 -17.98 -14.11 -4.77
C THR A 171 -18.80 -15.11 -5.60
N GLU A 172 -19.48 -14.64 -6.65
CA GLU A 172 -20.28 -15.43 -7.58
C GLU A 172 -19.45 -15.86 -8.81
N GLY A 173 -18.20 -15.40 -8.92
CA GLY A 173 -17.32 -15.66 -10.05
C GLY A 173 -17.64 -14.79 -11.28
N GLN A 174 -18.26 -13.63 -11.09
CA GLN A 174 -18.50 -12.64 -12.14
C GLN A 174 -17.33 -11.67 -12.23
N THR A 175 -16.92 -11.31 -13.46
CA THR A 175 -15.91 -10.28 -13.68
C THR A 175 -16.48 -8.89 -13.41
N LEU A 176 -15.61 -7.88 -13.24
CA LEU A 176 -16.05 -6.49 -13.07
C LEU A 176 -16.89 -5.98 -14.25
N LEU A 177 -16.61 -6.44 -15.47
CA LEU A 177 -17.40 -6.11 -16.66
C LEU A 177 -18.82 -6.69 -16.56
N HIS A 178 -18.97 -7.95 -16.15
CA HIS A 178 -20.31 -8.54 -15.92
C HIS A 178 -21.10 -7.73 -14.88
N LEU A 179 -20.44 -7.32 -13.80
CA LEU A 179 -21.06 -6.49 -12.78
C LEU A 179 -21.48 -5.12 -13.33
N ALA A 180 -20.63 -4.44 -14.09
CA ALA A 180 -20.94 -3.15 -14.70
C ALA A 180 -22.11 -3.23 -15.71
N ILE A 181 -22.13 -4.29 -16.54
CA ILE A 181 -23.21 -4.56 -17.50
C ILE A 181 -24.51 -4.88 -16.76
N SER A 182 -24.49 -5.73 -15.74
CA SER A 182 -25.68 -6.06 -14.95
C SER A 182 -26.31 -4.83 -14.27
N LYS A 183 -25.48 -3.82 -13.96
CA LYS A 183 -25.91 -2.54 -13.41
C LYS A 183 -26.33 -1.52 -14.47
N SER A 184 -26.27 -1.87 -15.76
CA SER A 184 -26.57 -0.98 -16.89
C SER A 184 -25.80 0.35 -16.83
N ARG A 185 -24.52 0.28 -16.43
CA ARG A 185 -23.67 1.48 -16.28
C ARG A 185 -22.59 1.52 -17.37
N PRO A 186 -22.88 2.15 -18.53
CA PRO A 186 -21.91 2.23 -19.62
C PRO A 186 -20.63 2.96 -19.22
N ASP A 187 -20.74 3.96 -18.35
CA ASP A 187 -19.59 4.72 -17.85
C ASP A 187 -18.59 3.84 -17.09
N LEU A 188 -19.09 2.86 -16.30
CA LEU A 188 -18.22 1.90 -15.63
C LEU A 188 -17.55 0.95 -16.61
N VAL A 189 -18.28 0.52 -17.64
CA VAL A 189 -17.72 -0.34 -18.69
C VAL A 189 -16.58 0.40 -19.40
N GLN A 190 -16.77 1.68 -19.72
CA GLN A 190 -15.74 2.50 -20.35
C GLN A 190 -14.50 2.60 -19.46
N VAL A 191 -14.65 2.98 -18.19
CA VAL A 191 -13.51 3.07 -17.25
C VAL A 191 -12.81 1.73 -17.10
N LEU A 192 -13.55 0.63 -16.98
CA LEU A 192 -12.94 -0.70 -16.87
C LEU A 192 -12.16 -1.05 -18.14
N LEU A 193 -12.68 -0.74 -19.33
CA LEU A 193 -12.03 -0.99 -20.62
C LEU A 193 -10.73 -0.19 -20.82
N GLU A 194 -10.61 1.00 -20.21
CA GLU A 194 -9.37 1.79 -20.23
C GLU A 194 -8.18 1.04 -19.59
N PHE A 195 -8.45 0.10 -18.69
CA PHE A 195 -7.43 -0.72 -18.01
C PHE A 195 -7.23 -2.11 -18.66
N GLU A 196 -7.65 -2.29 -19.91
CA GLU A 196 -7.45 -3.50 -20.71
C GLU A 196 -7.88 -4.81 -20.02
N PRO A 197 -9.16 -4.93 -19.61
CA PRO A 197 -9.67 -6.14 -18.98
C PRO A 197 -9.74 -7.29 -19.97
N HIS A 198 -9.72 -8.51 -19.45
CA HIS A 198 -9.94 -9.71 -20.23
C HIS A 198 -11.41 -9.79 -20.68
N VAL A 199 -11.72 -9.21 -21.83
CA VAL A 199 -13.09 -9.12 -22.39
C VAL A 199 -13.72 -10.50 -22.60
N GLU A 200 -12.93 -11.50 -22.96
CA GLU A 200 -13.38 -12.89 -23.21
C GLU A 200 -13.51 -13.73 -21.93
N ALA A 201 -13.33 -13.13 -20.75
CA ALA A 201 -13.39 -13.88 -19.49
C ALA A 201 -14.84 -14.31 -19.23
N ARG A 202 -15.07 -15.62 -19.15
CA ARG A 202 -16.39 -16.19 -18.88
C ARG A 202 -16.74 -16.06 -17.40
N SER A 203 -17.99 -15.69 -17.11
CA SER A 203 -18.54 -15.84 -15.77
C SER A 203 -18.58 -17.33 -15.37
N ARG A 204 -18.64 -17.62 -14.07
CA ARG A 204 -18.92 -18.97 -13.54
C ARG A 204 -20.17 -19.61 -14.16
N SER A 205 -21.14 -18.80 -14.64
CA SER A 205 -22.35 -19.27 -15.34
C SER A 205 -22.12 -19.70 -16.80
N GLY A 206 -20.91 -19.54 -17.37
CA GLY A 206 -20.56 -20.00 -18.71
C GLY A 206 -21.16 -19.20 -19.88
N THR A 207 -21.92 -18.15 -19.58
CA THR A 207 -22.44 -17.16 -20.53
C THR A 207 -21.40 -16.11 -20.85
#